data_AF-A0AB35NBS7-F1
#
_entry.id   AF-A0AB35NBS7-F1
#
_cell.length_a   1.000
_cell.length_b   1.000
_cell.length_c   1.000
_cell.angle_alpha   90.00
_cell.angle_beta   90.00
_cell.angle_gamma   90.00
#
_symmetry.space_group_name_H-M   'P 1'
#
loop_
_entity.id
_entity.type
_entity.pdbx_description
1 polymer ?
#
loop_
_entity_poly.entity_id
_entity_poly.type
_entity_poly.pdbx_seq_one_letter_code
_entity_poly.pdbx_strand_id
1 'polypeptide(L)'
;MDCREWLDIKQYEFLMNYFMRRQQQHAMADLNEPYSYDGFSTYDQLYQQIVKEAEVAFIECFGEPAPPIVFTNLFHLAELELAGKRPRLKGPKIIQ
;
A
#
# COMPACT_ATOMS: atom_id res chain seq x y z
N MET A 1 -13.97 -1.63 -0.80
CA MET A 1 -13.57 -2.45 -1.96
C MET A 1 -12.41 -3.32 -1.50
N ASP A 2 -12.49 -4.65 -1.65
CA ASP A 2 -11.39 -5.54 -1.26
C ASP A 2 -10.41 -5.63 -2.45
N CYS A 3 -9.14 -5.26 -2.25
CA CYS A 3 -8.12 -5.32 -3.31
C CYS A 3 -7.89 -6.75 -3.82
N ARG A 4 -8.33 -7.75 -3.05
CA ARG A 4 -8.35 -9.17 -3.45
C ARG A 4 -9.32 -9.48 -4.57
N GLU A 5 -10.25 -8.58 -4.91
CA GLU A 5 -11.10 -8.75 -6.09
C GLU A 5 -10.32 -8.50 -7.39
N TRP A 6 -9.18 -7.79 -7.31
CA TRP A 6 -8.45 -7.27 -8.47
C TRP A 6 -7.07 -7.94 -8.64
N LEU A 7 -6.58 -8.61 -7.60
CA LEU A 7 -5.28 -9.26 -7.56
C LEU A 7 -5.41 -10.72 -7.17
N ASP A 8 -4.56 -11.57 -7.74
CA ASP A 8 -4.27 -12.89 -7.17
C ASP A 8 -3.56 -12.75 -5.81
N ILE A 9 -3.64 -13.80 -4.98
CA ILE A 9 -3.00 -13.88 -3.66
C ILE A 9 -1.51 -13.55 -3.76
N LYS A 10 -0.82 -14.03 -4.80
CA LYS A 10 0.62 -13.77 -4.97
C LYS A 10 0.94 -12.32 -5.33
N GLN A 11 0.11 -11.71 -6.18
CA GLN A 11 0.21 -10.30 -6.52
C GLN A 11 -0.06 -9.42 -5.29
N TYR A 12 -1.08 -9.78 -4.50
CA TYR A 12 -1.42 -9.12 -3.23
C TYR A 12 -0.28 -9.22 -2.21
N GLU A 13 0.26 -10.42 -1.99
CA GLU A 13 1.37 -10.67 -1.07
C GLU A 13 2.64 -9.92 -1.48
N PHE A 14 2.93 -9.88 -2.79
CA PHE A 14 4.06 -9.13 -3.32
C PHE A 14 3.96 -7.64 -2.97
N LEU A 15 2.84 -7.00 -3.30
CA LEU A 15 2.65 -5.56 -3.05
C LEU A 15 2.62 -5.23 -1.55
N MET A 16 1.92 -6.02 -0.73
CA MET A 16 1.92 -5.81 0.72
C MET A 16 3.32 -5.86 1.32
N ASN A 17 4.11 -6.90 0.99
CA ASN A 17 5.47 -7.03 1.48
C ASN A 17 6.38 -5.93 0.94
N TYR A 18 6.21 -5.53 -0.31
CA TYR A 18 6.96 -4.45 -0.92
C TYR A 18 6.74 -3.13 -0.18
N PHE A 19 5.47 -2.73 -0.01
CA PHE A 19 5.13 -1.48 0.67
C PHE A 19 5.56 -1.46 2.13
N MET A 20 5.34 -2.54 2.88
CA MET A 20 5.79 -2.62 4.28
C MET A 20 7.30 -2.42 4.38
N ARG A 21 8.09 -3.07 3.51
CA ARG A 21 9.56 -2.91 3.50
C ARG A 21 9.98 -1.49 3.15
N ARG A 22 9.36 -0.88 2.14
CA ARG A 22 9.69 0.49 1.72
C ARG A 22 9.33 1.53 2.78
N GLN A 23 8.14 1.44 3.37
CA GLN A 23 7.70 2.35 4.42
C GLN A 23 8.61 2.27 5.66
N GLN A 24 9.07 1.06 6.01
CA GLN A 24 10.07 0.87 7.06
C GLN A 24 11.45 1.45 6.69
N GLN A 25 11.93 1.22 5.46
CA GLN A 25 13.21 1.75 4.98
C GLN A 25 13.27 3.28 5.02
N HIS A 26 12.16 3.94 4.69
CA HIS A 26 12.06 5.39 4.69
C HIS A 26 11.58 5.97 6.03
N ALA A 27 11.40 5.12 7.06
CA ALA A 27 10.89 5.52 8.37
C ALA A 27 9.63 6.41 8.26
N MET A 28 8.70 6.05 7.36
CA MET A 28 7.55 6.92 7.05
C MET A 28 6.63 7.14 8.25
N ALA A 29 6.59 6.20 9.20
CA ALA A 29 5.86 6.35 10.46
C ALA A 29 6.43 7.43 11.39
N ASP A 30 7.71 7.79 11.23
CA ASP A 30 8.40 8.79 12.04
C ASP A 30 8.37 10.20 11.40
N LEU A 31 7.77 10.31 10.21
CA LEU A 31 7.55 11.60 9.54
C LEU A 31 6.53 12.43 10.34
N ASN A 32 7.04 13.24 11.28
CA ASN A 32 6.26 14.24 12.01
C ASN A 32 6.12 15.52 11.18
N GLU A 33 5.48 15.44 10.02
CA GLU A 33 5.23 16.63 9.21
C GLU A 33 3.90 17.29 9.60
N PRO A 34 3.88 18.61 9.84
CA PRO A 34 2.61 19.33 9.95
C PRO A 34 1.87 19.22 8.62
N TYR A 35 0.53 19.09 8.67
CA TYR A 35 -0.32 19.00 7.48
C TYR A 35 0.04 20.10 6.48
N SER A 36 0.81 19.73 5.45
CA SER A 36 1.28 20.61 4.39
C SER A 36 0.08 20.90 3.48
N TYR A 37 -0.38 22.15 3.51
CA TYR A 37 -1.53 22.60 2.72
C TYR A 37 -1.16 22.88 1.24
N ASP A 38 0.14 22.85 0.94
CA ASP A 38 0.76 23.07 -0.36
C ASP A 38 0.94 21.77 -1.18
N GLY A 39 0.71 20.58 -0.60
CA GLY A 39 0.76 19.31 -1.33
C GLY A 39 2.17 18.87 -1.73
N PHE A 40 3.19 19.39 -1.04
CA PHE A 40 4.61 19.08 -1.26
C PHE A 40 5.27 18.48 -0.02
N SER A 41 4.51 17.76 0.79
CA SER A 41 5.06 17.06 1.96
C SER A 41 6.11 16.02 1.54
N THR A 42 7.09 15.76 2.40
CA THR A 42 8.05 14.67 2.17
C THR A 42 7.31 13.35 2.08
N TYR A 43 6.22 13.21 2.84
CA TYR A 43 5.32 12.06 2.74
C TYR A 43 4.76 11.88 1.33
N ASP A 44 4.22 12.93 0.72
CA ASP A 44 3.64 12.86 -0.63
C ASP A 44 4.69 12.50 -1.68
N GLN A 45 5.91 13.05 -1.55
CA GLN A 45 7.02 12.74 -2.45
C GLN A 45 7.44 11.27 -2.34
N LEU A 46 7.58 10.77 -1.11
CA LEU A 46 7.92 9.36 -0.86
C LEU A 46 6.79 8.43 -1.31
N TYR A 47 5.53 8.77 -1.07
CA TYR A 47 4.39 8.02 -1.56
C TYR A 47 4.41 7.90 -3.09
N GLN A 48 4.56 9.02 -3.79
CA GLN A 48 4.64 9.06 -5.26
C GLN A 48 5.81 8.20 -5.78
N GLN A 49 6.97 8.32 -5.14
CA GLN A 49 8.15 7.53 -5.51
C GLN A 49 7.92 6.03 -5.30
N ILE A 50 7.47 5.63 -4.11
CA ILE A 50 7.30 4.21 -3.75
C ILE A 50 6.21 3.56 -4.61
N VAL A 51 5.10 4.26 -4.90
CA VAL A 51 4.04 3.75 -5.78
C VAL A 51 4.59 3.53 -7.19
N LYS A 52 5.33 4.49 -7.74
CA LYS A 52 5.92 4.35 -9.08
C LYS A 52 6.94 3.21 -9.16
N GLU A 53 7.75 3.02 -8.12
CA GLU A 53 8.67 1.88 -8.05
C GLU A 53 7.93 0.54 -7.93
N ALA A 54 6.82 0.51 -7.17
CA ALA A 54 5.98 -0.67 -7.03
C ALA A 54 5.28 -1.04 -8.35
N GLU A 55 4.81 -0.05 -9.12
CA GLU A 55 4.23 -0.28 -10.46
C GLU A 55 5.23 -0.95 -11.40
N VAL A 56 6.46 -0.44 -11.46
CA VAL A 56 7.54 -1.04 -12.27
C VAL A 56 7.85 -2.45 -11.81
N ALA A 57 8.10 -2.64 -10.50
CA ALA A 57 8.45 -3.95 -9.95
C ALA A 57 7.31 -4.99 -10.13
N PHE A 58 6.06 -4.54 -10.09
CA PHE A 58 4.89 -5.39 -10.34
C PHE A 58 4.87 -5.89 -11.78
N ILE A 59 5.02 -4.98 -12.76
CA ILE A 59 5.05 -5.34 -14.18
C ILE A 59 6.23 -6.27 -14.48
N GLU A 60 7.39 -6.03 -13.88
CA GLU A 60 8.56 -6.91 -14.04
C GLU A 60 8.33 -8.33 -13.50
N CYS A 61 7.59 -8.46 -12.39
CA CYS A 61 7.32 -9.77 -11.79
C CYS A 61 6.18 -10.53 -12.47
N PHE A 62 5.13 -9.84 -12.91
CA PHE A 62 3.87 -10.46 -13.34
C PHE A 62 3.55 -10.26 -14.82
N GLY A 63 4.27 -9.39 -15.53
CA GLY A 63 4.10 -9.16 -16.97
C GLY A 63 2.83 -8.40 -17.36
N GLU A 64 2.02 -7.96 -16.39
CA GLU A 64 0.79 -7.21 -16.59
C GLU A 64 0.69 -6.04 -15.58
N PRO A 65 0.04 -4.92 -15.94
CA PRO A 65 -0.18 -3.82 -15.02
C PRO A 65 -1.35 -4.12 -14.07
N ALA A 66 -1.20 -3.79 -12.79
CA ALA A 66 -2.34 -3.71 -11.88
C ALA A 66 -3.06 -2.36 -12.01
N PRO A 67 -4.35 -2.27 -11.67
CA PRO A 67 -5.05 -1.00 -11.68
C PRO A 67 -4.53 -0.02 -10.61
N PRO A 68 -4.46 1.30 -10.88
CA PRO A 68 -3.84 2.28 -9.97
C PRO A 68 -4.39 2.28 -8.54
N ILE A 69 -5.70 2.06 -8.37
CA ILE A 69 -6.37 2.06 -7.07
C ILE A 69 -5.81 0.98 -6.12
N VAL A 70 -5.27 -0.10 -6.67
CA VAL A 70 -4.70 -1.21 -5.90
C VAL A 70 -3.44 -0.75 -5.17
N PHE A 71 -2.57 0.02 -5.85
CA PHE A 71 -1.36 0.54 -5.23
C PHE A 71 -1.69 1.51 -4.10
N THR A 72 -2.61 2.47 -4.33
CA THR A 72 -3.05 3.38 -3.27
C THR A 72 -3.62 2.63 -2.07
N ASN A 73 -4.53 1.69 -2.30
CA ASN A 73 -5.18 0.96 -1.20
C ASN A 73 -4.19 0.07 -0.44
N LEU A 74 -3.32 -0.66 -1.14
CA LEU A 74 -2.34 -1.55 -0.50
C LEU A 74 -1.24 -0.78 0.22
N PHE A 75 -0.85 0.39 -0.27
CA PHE A 75 0.06 1.29 0.45
C PHE A 75 -0.51 1.66 1.82
N HIS A 76 -1.75 2.16 1.87
CA HIS A 76 -2.40 2.53 3.13
C HIS A 76 -2.67 1.31 4.03
N LEU A 77 -2.98 0.15 3.44
CA LEU A 77 -3.13 -1.09 4.21
C LEU A 77 -1.81 -1.54 4.84
N ALA A 78 -0.68 -1.36 4.14
CA ALA A 78 0.64 -1.63 4.69
C ALA A 78 0.97 -0.69 5.85
N GLU A 79 0.62 0.60 5.77
CA GLU A 79 0.81 1.54 6.88
C GLU A 79 0.00 1.12 8.12
N LEU A 80 -1.26 0.72 7.92
CA LEU A 80 -2.11 0.23 9.00
C LEU A 80 -1.58 -1.07 9.61
N GLU A 81 -1.01 -1.97 8.80
CA GLU A 81 -0.34 -3.19 9.26
C GLU A 81 0.88 -2.85 10.13
N LEU A 82 1.76 -1.95 9.65
CA LEU A 82 2.94 -1.50 10.38
C LEU A 82 2.57 -0.79 11.69
N ALA A 83 1.50 -0.01 11.70
CA ALA A 83 0.99 0.66 12.88
C ALA A 83 0.27 -0.28 13.87
N GLY A 84 0.09 -1.57 13.53
CA GLY A 84 -0.71 -2.51 14.32
C GLY A 84 -2.20 -2.17 14.40
N LYS A 85 -2.67 -1.26 13.52
CA LYS A 85 -4.04 -0.72 13.49
C LYS A 85 -4.90 -1.35 12.41
N ARG A 86 -4.41 -2.39 11.70
CA ARG A 86 -5.17 -3.04 10.66
C ARG A 86 -6.51 -3.52 11.21
N PRO A 87 -7.65 -3.01 10.69
CA PRO A 87 -8.94 -3.51 11.12
C PRO A 87 -8.99 -4.99 10.74
N ARG A 88 -9.18 -5.86 11.74
CA ARG A 88 -9.54 -7.25 11.47
C ARG A 88 -10.83 -7.19 10.67
N LEU A 89 -10.75 -7.43 9.36
CA LEU A 89 -11.93 -7.59 8.53
C LEU A 89 -12.76 -8.64 9.24
N LYS A 90 -13.91 -8.23 9.79
CA LYS A 90 -14.90 -9.20 10.28
C LYS A 90 -15.14 -10.10 9.09
N GLY A 91 -14.75 -11.36 9.22
CA GLY A 91 -14.96 -12.36 8.18
C GLY A 91 -16.42 -12.30 7.71
N PRO A 92 -16.71 -12.75 6.48
CA PRO A 92 -18.06 -12.66 5.94
C PRO A 92 -19.04 -13.16 7.01
N LYS A 93 -19.94 -12.28 7.46
CA LYS A 93 -21.04 -12.71 8.31
C LYS A 93 -21.76 -13.76 7.49
N ILE A 94 -21.60 -15.03 7.86
CA ILE A 94 -22.50 -16.07 7.41
C ILE A 94 -23.84 -15.65 8.01
N ILE A 95 -24.70 -15.07 7.19
CA ILE A 95 -26.10 -14.89 7.52
C ILE A 95 -26.64 -16.32 7.48
N GLN A 96 -26.79 -16.91 8.68
CA GLN A 96 -27.50 -18.17 8.87
C GLN A 96 -29.00 -17.93 8.73
#